data_AF-A0A2E7BI02-F1
#
_entry.id   AF-A0A2E7BI02-F1
#
_cell.length_a   1.000
_cell.length_b   1.000
_cell.length_c   1.000
_cell.angle_alpha   90.00
_cell.angle_beta   90.00
_cell.angle_gamma   90.00
#
_symmetry.space_group_name_H-M   'P 1'
#
loop_
_entity.id
_entity.type
_entity.pdbx_description
1 polymer ?
#
loop_
_entity_poly.entity_id
_entity_poly.type
_entity_poly.pdbx_seq_one_letter_code
_entity_poly.pdbx_strand_id
1 'polypeptide(L)'
;MAVPRITKEALKARLDGGPDGAPVVLDARLKYPYEHSTVTLPGAIRIDPEAPDTTQLSTDRDIVTYDSDPEELVSAKVAALLIRKGYNASALQGGLPEWMTAKLPTDDKEAPKQAPPKAGGLKG
;
A
#
# COMPACT_ATOMS: atom_id res chain seq x y z
N MET A 1 18.27 -10.45 4.79
CA MET A 1 17.15 -11.02 5.58
C MET A 1 15.97 -11.16 4.62
N ALA A 2 15.34 -12.33 4.58
CA ALA A 2 14.13 -12.51 3.78
C ALA A 2 12.97 -11.77 4.47
N VAL A 3 12.21 -10.99 3.71
CA VAL A 3 11.01 -10.30 4.21
C VAL A 3 9.80 -11.23 4.05
N PRO A 4 8.97 -11.43 5.07
CA PRO A 4 7.76 -12.23 4.94
C PRO A 4 6.78 -11.62 3.93
N ARG A 5 6.02 -12.47 3.22
CA ARG A 5 4.94 -12.05 2.33
C ARG A 5 3.60 -12.55 2.86
N ILE A 6 2.57 -11.74 2.68
CA ILE A 6 1.17 -12.13 2.90
C ILE A 6 0.43 -12.09 1.57
N THR A 7 -0.39 -13.11 1.30
CA THR A 7 -1.21 -13.13 0.07
C THR A 7 -2.39 -12.17 0.21
N LYS A 8 -2.94 -11.72 -0.91
CA LYS A 8 -4.15 -10.88 -0.93
C LYS A 8 -5.35 -11.55 -0.25
N GLU A 9 -5.51 -12.87 -0.39
CA GLU A 9 -6.59 -13.63 0.26
C GLU A 9 -6.40 -13.67 1.78
N ALA A 10 -5.17 -13.91 2.25
CA ALA A 10 -4.85 -13.94 3.67
C ALA A 10 -5.00 -12.55 4.31
N LEU A 11 -4.56 -11.49 3.63
CA LEU A 11 -4.78 -10.12 4.10
C LEU A 11 -6.28 -9.79 4.16
N LYS A 12 -7.05 -10.12 3.10
CA LYS A 12 -8.50 -9.89 3.07
C LYS A 12 -9.21 -10.58 4.23
N ALA A 13 -8.91 -11.85 4.48
CA ALA A 13 -9.51 -12.60 5.59
C ALA A 13 -9.23 -11.96 6.96
N ARG A 14 -8.03 -11.40 7.16
CA ARG A 14 -7.68 -10.68 8.40
C ARG A 14 -8.41 -9.35 8.53
N LEU A 15 -8.58 -8.61 7.44
CA LEU A 15 -9.34 -7.35 7.44
C LEU A 15 -10.83 -7.60 7.72
N ASP A 16 -11.38 -8.71 7.23
CA ASP A 16 -12.78 -9.10 7.47
C ASP A 16 -13.04 -9.61 8.90
N GLY A 17 -12.00 -10.05 9.60
CA GLY A 17 -12.07 -10.58 10.97
C GLY A 17 -12.40 -9.54 12.03
N GLY A 18 -12.49 -8.26 11.68
CA GLY A 18 -12.81 -7.16 12.59
C GLY A 18 -11.57 -6.38 13.08
N PRO A 19 -11.80 -5.22 13.73
CA PRO A 19 -10.75 -4.24 14.00
C PRO A 19 -9.70 -4.69 15.05
N ASP A 20 -10.07 -5.58 15.98
CA ASP A 20 -9.20 -6.01 17.07
C ASP A 20 -8.07 -6.97 16.61
N GLY A 21 -8.21 -7.59 15.43
CA GLY A 21 -7.23 -8.51 14.84
C GLY A 21 -6.70 -8.08 13.47
N ALA A 22 -7.16 -6.94 12.95
CA ALA A 22 -6.76 -6.46 11.64
C ALA A 22 -5.32 -5.90 11.68
N PRO A 23 -4.46 -6.26 10.71
CA PRO A 23 -3.13 -5.68 10.61
C PRO A 23 -3.22 -4.19 10.26
N VAL A 24 -2.19 -3.44 10.64
CA VAL A 24 -2.01 -2.06 10.17
C VAL A 24 -1.51 -2.10 8.73
N VAL A 25 -2.28 -1.54 7.80
CA VAL A 25 -1.92 -1.48 6.39
C VAL A 25 -1.19 -0.18 6.09
N LEU A 26 0.01 -0.28 5.53
CA LEU A 26 0.86 0.87 5.18
C LEU A 26 1.02 0.99 3.67
N ASP A 27 0.64 2.15 3.14
CA ASP A 27 0.86 2.53 1.75
C ASP A 27 2.27 3.08 1.58
N ALA A 28 3.16 2.23 1.08
CA ALA A 28 4.57 2.51 0.85
C ALA A 28 4.87 2.92 -0.60
N ARG A 29 3.85 3.23 -1.41
CA ARG A 29 4.04 3.62 -2.81
C ARG A 29 5.03 4.79 -2.96
N LEU A 30 5.71 4.87 -4.10
CA LEU A 30 6.45 6.09 -4.44
C LEU A 30 5.48 7.26 -4.63
N LYS A 31 5.99 8.49 -4.53
CA LYS A 31 5.18 9.72 -4.59
C LYS A 31 4.25 9.75 -5.80
N TYR A 32 4.78 9.53 -7.00
CA TYR A 32 4.02 9.61 -8.24
C TYR A 32 2.92 8.54 -8.35
N PRO A 33 3.19 7.22 -8.17
CA PRO A 33 2.15 6.19 -8.13
C PRO A 33 1.08 6.41 -7.05
N TYR A 34 1.46 6.96 -5.89
CA TYR A 34 0.49 7.35 -4.87
C TYR A 34 -0.41 8.48 -5.40
N GLU A 35 0.16 9.64 -5.76
CA GLU A 35 -0.57 10.85 -6.17
C GLU A 35 -1.53 10.62 -7.34
N HIS A 36 -1.15 9.77 -8.31
CA HIS A 36 -1.94 9.51 -9.51
C HIS A 36 -2.91 8.32 -9.38
N SER A 37 -2.96 7.67 -8.23
CA SER A 37 -3.93 6.61 -7.97
C SER A 37 -5.18 7.16 -7.30
N THR A 38 -6.34 6.70 -7.78
CA THR A 38 -7.65 7.02 -7.21
C THR A 38 -8.07 6.06 -6.10
N VAL A 39 -7.22 5.10 -5.72
CA VAL A 39 -7.56 4.05 -4.75
C VAL A 39 -6.43 3.75 -3.78
N THR A 40 -6.81 3.23 -2.62
CA THR A 40 -5.94 2.69 -1.58
C THR A 40 -6.50 1.36 -1.07
N LEU A 41 -5.66 0.55 -0.41
CA LEU A 41 -6.20 -0.56 0.38
C LEU A 41 -7.06 -0.05 1.55
N PRO A 42 -8.05 -0.83 2.00
CA PRO A 42 -8.94 -0.41 3.09
C PRO A 42 -8.17 -0.01 4.35
N GLY A 43 -8.43 1.21 4.85
CA GLY A 43 -7.81 1.75 6.06
C GLY A 43 -6.31 2.02 5.96
N ALA A 44 -5.73 2.06 4.75
CA ALA A 44 -4.30 2.22 4.58
C ALA A 44 -3.79 3.57 5.08
N ILE A 45 -2.69 3.53 5.84
CA ILE A 45 -1.99 4.73 6.31
C ILE A 45 -0.82 5.01 5.36
N ARG A 46 -0.76 6.24 4.84
CA ARG A 46 0.33 6.67 3.98
C ARG A 46 1.61 6.88 4.78
N ILE A 47 2.72 6.35 4.28
CA ILE A 47 4.07 6.54 4.83
C ILE A 47 5.07 6.98 3.76
N ASP A 48 6.14 7.66 4.15
CA ASP A 48 7.28 7.89 3.26
C ASP A 48 8.15 6.61 3.21
N PRO A 49 8.37 6.01 2.03
CA PRO A 49 9.19 4.80 1.91
C PRO A 49 10.69 5.02 2.19
N GLU A 50 11.19 6.25 2.09
CA GLU A 50 12.58 6.58 2.39
C GLU A 50 12.80 6.90 3.88
N ALA A 51 11.78 7.47 4.54
CA ALA A 51 11.82 7.83 5.94
C ALA A 51 10.49 7.48 6.64
N PRO A 52 10.18 6.18 6.85
CA PRO A 52 8.91 5.78 7.44
C PRO A 52 8.81 6.29 8.88
N ASP A 53 7.84 7.18 9.11
CA ASP A 53 7.46 7.63 10.45
C ASP A 53 6.70 6.51 11.16
N THR A 54 7.32 6.02 12.23
CA THR A 54 6.78 4.91 13.04
C THR A 54 6.25 5.37 14.39
N THR A 55 6.21 6.68 14.66
CA THR A 55 5.83 7.23 15.97
C THR A 55 4.39 6.88 16.38
N GLN A 56 3.49 6.72 15.41
CA GLN A 56 2.09 6.37 15.62
C GLN A 56 1.83 4.85 15.51
N LEU A 57 2.86 4.04 15.23
CA LEU A 57 2.71 2.60 15.03
C LEU A 57 2.93 1.85 16.35
N SER A 58 1.93 1.07 16.74
CA SER A 58 2.07 0.10 17.85
C SER A 58 2.88 -1.11 17.38
N THR A 59 3.74 -1.61 18.28
CA THR A 59 4.52 -2.84 18.08
C THR A 59 3.72 -4.12 18.30
N ASP A 60 2.53 -4.02 18.90
CA ASP A 60 1.70 -5.19 19.26
C ASP A 60 0.80 -5.68 18.11
N ARG A 61 0.83 -4.98 16.97
CA ARG A 61 0.03 -5.32 15.79
C ARG A 61 0.91 -5.69 14.61
N ASP A 62 0.43 -6.66 13.83
CA ASP A 62 1.01 -6.99 12.54
C ASP A 62 0.92 -5.80 11.59
N ILE A 63 1.96 -5.59 10.80
CA ILE A 63 2.04 -4.53 9.79
C ILE A 63 2.12 -5.17 8.41
N VAL A 64 1.32 -4.66 7.48
CA VAL A 64 1.36 -5.06 6.07
C VAL A 64 1.65 -3.85 5.22
N THR A 65 2.81 -3.84 4.56
CA THR A 65 3.18 -2.79 3.61
C THR A 65 2.81 -3.20 2.20
N TYR A 66 2.34 -2.27 1.37
CA TYR A 66 2.13 -2.50 -0.05
C TYR A 66 2.66 -1.33 -0.90
N ASP A 67 2.97 -1.62 -2.17
CA ASP A 67 3.36 -0.63 -3.16
C ASP A 67 2.57 -0.85 -4.47
N SER A 68 3.04 -0.23 -5.56
CA SER A 68 2.39 -0.30 -6.88
C SER A 68 3.01 -1.34 -7.80
N ASP A 69 3.98 -2.13 -7.33
CA ASP A 69 4.81 -2.98 -8.16
C ASP A 69 4.59 -4.46 -7.81
N PRO A 70 4.37 -5.36 -8.79
CA PRO A 70 4.22 -6.80 -8.52
C PRO A 70 5.45 -7.44 -7.86
N GLU A 71 6.62 -6.81 -8.01
CA GLU A 71 7.89 -7.26 -7.44
C GLU A 71 8.12 -6.74 -6.01
N GLU A 72 7.21 -5.90 -5.50
CA GLU A 72 7.15 -5.47 -4.10
C GLU A 72 8.43 -4.75 -3.61
N LEU A 73 9.19 -4.13 -4.53
CA LEU A 73 10.54 -3.65 -4.22
C LEU A 73 10.53 -2.61 -3.09
N VAL A 74 9.56 -1.69 -3.10
CA VAL A 74 9.48 -0.59 -2.15
C VAL A 74 8.84 -1.05 -0.85
N SER A 75 7.75 -1.81 -0.94
CA SER A 75 7.06 -2.37 0.22
C SER A 75 7.94 -3.34 0.99
N ALA A 76 8.68 -4.23 0.32
CA ALA A 76 9.63 -5.13 0.96
C ALA A 76 10.79 -4.36 1.63
N LYS A 77 11.29 -3.27 1.01
CA LYS A 77 12.29 -2.39 1.64
C LYS A 77 11.76 -1.80 2.95
N VAL A 78 10.54 -1.25 2.93
CA VAL A 78 9.92 -0.68 4.13
C VAL A 78 9.66 -1.74 5.19
N ALA A 79 9.09 -2.89 4.85
CA ALA A 79 8.89 -3.99 5.79
C ALA A 79 10.21 -4.44 6.42
N ALA A 80 11.30 -4.54 5.66
CA ALA A 80 12.62 -4.85 6.20
C ALA A 80 13.11 -3.81 7.23
N LEU A 81 12.86 -2.52 6.97
CA LEU A 81 13.21 -1.44 7.92
C LEU A 81 12.38 -1.54 9.20
N LEU A 82 11.09 -1.83 9.10
CA LEU A 82 10.19 -2.04 10.23
C LEU A 82 10.61 -3.27 11.07
N ILE A 83 10.95 -4.38 10.43
CA ILE A 83 11.45 -5.59 11.11
C ILE A 83 12.72 -5.26 11.90
N ARG A 84 13.66 -4.50 11.32
CA ARG A 84 14.89 -4.09 12.02
C ARG A 84 14.63 -3.19 13.22
N LYS A 85 13.51 -2.47 13.22
CA LYS A 85 13.04 -1.64 14.35
C LYS A 85 12.24 -2.44 15.40
N GLY A 86 11.99 -3.73 15.18
CA GLY A 86 11.29 -4.62 16.12
C GLY A 86 9.80 -4.82 15.85
N TYR A 87 9.27 -4.33 14.72
CA TYR A 87 7.87 -4.55 14.35
C TYR A 87 7.67 -5.90 13.65
N ASN A 88 6.51 -6.51 13.83
CA ASN A 88 6.09 -7.64 13.01
C ASN A 88 5.53 -7.15 11.67
N ALA A 89 6.34 -7.18 10.60
CA ALA A 89 5.96 -6.65 9.31
C ALA A 89 6.10 -7.65 8.15
N SER A 90 5.21 -7.53 7.17
CA SER A 90 5.23 -8.30 5.92
C SER A 90 4.88 -7.41 4.73
N ALA A 91 5.30 -7.81 3.53
CA ALA A 91 4.88 -7.18 2.28
C ALA A 91 3.64 -7.88 1.69
N LEU A 92 2.71 -7.11 1.14
CA LEU A 92 1.61 -7.67 0.36
C LEU A 92 2.15 -8.23 -0.95
N GLN A 93 2.01 -9.55 -1.13
CA GLN A 93 2.45 -10.22 -2.33
C GLN A 93 1.74 -9.66 -3.57
N GLY A 94 2.50 -9.30 -4.60
CA GLY A 94 1.99 -8.74 -5.85
C GLY A 94 1.47 -7.30 -5.77
N GLY A 95 1.59 -6.65 -4.61
CA GLY A 95 1.23 -5.25 -4.40
C GLY A 95 -0.23 -4.90 -4.67
N LEU A 96 -0.49 -3.60 -4.87
CA LEU A 96 -1.82 -3.09 -5.24
C LEU A 96 -2.37 -3.67 -6.57
N PRO A 97 -1.55 -3.90 -7.62
CA PRO A 97 -2.06 -4.47 -8.87
C PRO A 97 -2.79 -5.80 -8.69
N GLU A 98 -2.19 -6.75 -7.95
CA GLU A 98 -2.83 -8.05 -7.72
C GLU A 98 -4.12 -7.94 -6.89
N TRP A 99 -4.14 -7.05 -5.89
CA TRP A 99 -5.33 -6.79 -5.10
C TRP A 99 -6.49 -6.28 -5.96
N MET A 100 -6.21 -5.34 -6.85
CA MET A 100 -7.21 -4.77 -7.78
C MET A 100 -7.66 -5.80 -8.81
N THR A 101 -6.75 -6.61 -9.37
CA THR A 101 -7.11 -7.69 -10.31
C THR A 101 -8.04 -8.70 -9.67
N ALA A 102 -7.85 -9.00 -8.38
CA ALA A 102 -8.76 -9.87 -7.61
C ALA A 102 -10.10 -9.20 -7.25
N LYS A 103 -10.33 -7.94 -7.65
CA LYS A 103 -11.55 -7.16 -7.37
C LYS A 103 -11.88 -7.10 -5.88
N LEU A 104 -10.85 -7.06 -5.04
CA LEU A 104 -11.00 -6.91 -3.60
C LEU A 104 -11.34 -5.44 -3.25
N PRO A 105 -11.98 -5.19 -2.10
CA PRO A 105 -12.39 -3.84 -1.69
C PRO A 105 -11.22 -2.86 -1.61
N THR A 106 -11.48 -1.61 -1.98
CA THR A 106 -10.53 -0.49 -1.91
C THR A 106 -11.23 0.74 -1.34
N ASP A 107 -10.47 1.63 -0.73
CA ASP A 107 -10.96 2.95 -0.36
C ASP A 107 -10.68 3.94 -1.48
N ASP A 108 -11.65 4.81 -1.75
CA ASP A 108 -11.51 5.89 -2.72
C ASP A 108 -10.53 6.95 -2.21
N LYS A 109 -9.68 7.42 -3.12
CA LYS A 109 -8.72 8.48 -2.87
C LYS A 109 -8.86 9.54 -3.96
N GLU A 110 -8.91 10.80 -3.55
CA GLU A 110 -8.87 11.90 -4.51
C GLU A 110 -7.48 11.98 -5.17
N ALA A 111 -7.46 11.93 -6.50
CA ALA A 111 -6.27 12.10 -7.31
C ALA A 111 -6.46 13.33 -8.21
N PRO A 112 -5.38 14.06 -8.57
CA PRO A 112 -5.47 15.16 -9.51
C PRO A 112 -6.11 14.67 -10.82
N LYS A 113 -7.33 15.11 -11.11
CA LYS A 113 -7.96 14.87 -12.40
C LYS A 113 -7.13 15.64 -13.42
N GLN A 114 -6.34 14.96 -14.24
CA GLN A 114 -5.83 15.59 -15.45
C GLN A 114 -7.06 16.02 -16.25
N ALA A 115 -7.24 17.33 -16.42
CA ALA A 115 -8.25 17.82 -17.33
C ALA A 115 -7.97 17.20 -18.71
N PRO A 116 -8.99 16.65 -19.40
CA PRO A 116 -8.78 16.15 -20.75
C PRO A 116 -8.11 17.26 -21.58
N PRO A 117 -7.09 16.93 -22.40
CA PRO A 117 -6.47 17.93 -23.25
C PRO A 117 -7.56 18.62 -24.06
N LYS A 118 -7.57 19.97 -24.06
CA LYS A 118 -8.53 20.74 -24.86
C LYS A 118 -8.42 20.26 -26.31
N ALA A 119 -9.48 19.64 -26.83
CA ALA A 119 -9.60 19.36 -28.25
C ALA A 119 -9.61 20.72 -28.99
N GLY A 120 -8.54 21.02 -29.72
CA GLY A 120 -8.47 22.23 -30.54
C GLY A 120 -7.10 22.91 -30.47
N GLY A 121 -6.17 22.44 -31.31
CA GLY A 121 -4.86 23.07 -31.45
C GLY A 121 -3.96 22.49 -32.54
N LEU A 122 -4.46 21.60 -33.41
CA LEU A 122 -3.78 21.29 -34.67
C LEU A 122 -4.30 22.27 -35.71
N LYS A 123 -3.65 23.44 -35.77
CA LYS A 123 -3.80 24.36 -36.90
C LYS A 123 -2.80 23.88 -37.97
N GLY A 124 -3.32 23.17 -38.97
CA GLY A 124 -2.65 23.03 -40.26
C GLY A 124 -2.66 24.34 -41.03
#